data_AF-A0A8B3LG18-F1
#
_entry.id   AF-A0A8B3LG18-F1
#
_cell.length_a   1.000
_cell.length_b   1.000
_cell.length_c   1.000
_cell.angle_alpha   90.00
_cell.angle_beta   90.00
_cell.angle_gamma   90.00
#
_symmetry.space_group_name_H-M   'P 1'
#
loop_
_entity.id
_entity.type
_entity.pdbx_description
1 polymer ?
#
loop_
_entity_poly.entity_id
_entity_poly.type
_entity_poly.pdbx_seq_one_letter_code
_entity_poly.pdbx_strand_id
1 'polypeptide(L)'
;MSGPAAGPRLSDRQRLSWLRLIRTKNVGPASFRDLINRFGSAEAALEILPELMISGGAIRIARIPSIAEAEAELELAGKAGARFVGIGETDYPPLLRNMD
;
A
#
# COMPACT_ATOMS: atom_id res chain seq x y z
N MET A 1 27.53 6.70 -16.82
CA MET A 1 27.42 6.38 -15.39
C MET A 1 25.97 5.99 -15.12
N SER A 2 25.70 4.70 -15.02
CA SER A 2 24.36 4.14 -14.89
C SER A 2 23.76 4.53 -13.54
N GLY A 3 22.66 5.28 -13.53
CA GLY A 3 21.92 5.61 -12.31
C GLY A 3 21.42 4.34 -11.61
N PRO A 4 21.23 4.36 -10.27
CA PRO A 4 20.86 3.18 -9.51
C PRO A 4 19.58 2.61 -10.11
N ALA A 5 19.63 1.31 -10.46
CA ALA A 5 18.55 0.58 -11.11
C ALA A 5 17.23 0.92 -10.43
N ALA A 6 16.31 1.52 -11.20
CA ALA A 6 14.97 1.81 -10.75
C ALA A 6 14.41 0.52 -10.14
N GLY A 7 14.16 0.50 -8.82
CA GLY A 7 13.43 -0.60 -8.19
C GLY A 7 12.15 -0.85 -8.99
N PRO A 8 11.61 -2.08 -9.02
CA PRO A 8 10.47 -2.43 -9.86
C PRO A 8 9.34 -1.40 -9.65
N ARG A 9 9.04 -0.63 -10.70
CA ARG A 9 7.98 0.37 -10.66
C ARG A 9 6.67 -0.36 -10.46
N LEU A 10 5.93 0.02 -9.43
CA LEU A 10 4.59 -0.53 -9.21
C LEU A 10 3.70 -0.14 -10.40
N SER A 11 3.00 -1.13 -10.97
CA SER A 11 1.95 -0.86 -11.94
C SER A 11 0.79 -0.12 -11.28
N ASP A 12 -0.04 0.58 -12.05
CA ASP A 12 -1.17 1.35 -11.51
C ASP A 12 -2.10 0.49 -10.65
N ARG A 13 -2.34 -0.77 -11.06
CA ARG A 13 -3.11 -1.74 -10.26
C ARG A 13 -2.45 -2.05 -8.91
N GLN A 14 -1.13 -2.18 -8.87
CA GLN A 14 -0.41 -2.42 -7.62
C GLN A 14 -0.47 -1.18 -6.73
N ARG A 15 -0.27 0.03 -7.27
CA ARG A 15 -0.42 1.29 -6.53
C ARG A 15 -1.82 1.44 -5.96
N LEU A 16 -2.84 1.06 -6.73
CA LEU A 16 -4.22 1.07 -6.28
C LEU A 16 -4.44 0.12 -5.09
N SER A 17 -3.97 -1.11 -5.18
CA SER A 17 -4.05 -2.08 -4.08
C SER A 17 -3.28 -1.60 -2.84
N TRP A 18 -2.10 -0.98 -3.04
CA TRP A 18 -1.34 -0.35 -1.95
C TRP A 18 -2.11 0.78 -1.28
N LEU A 19 -2.73 1.67 -2.07
CA LEU A 19 -3.54 2.77 -1.57
C LEU A 19 -4.74 2.27 -0.76
N ARG A 20 -5.44 1.25 -1.28
CA ARG A 20 -6.56 0.61 -0.57
C ARG A 20 -6.11 0.01 0.76
N LEU A 21 -4.94 -0.64 0.79
CA LEU A 21 -4.41 -1.28 1.98
C LEU A 21 -4.06 -0.25 3.06
N ILE A 22 -3.30 0.81 2.72
CA ILE A 22 -2.90 1.84 3.69
C ILE A 22 -4.07 2.73 4.14
N ARG A 23 -5.11 2.88 3.30
CA ARG A 23 -6.35 3.57 3.65
C ARG A 23 -7.32 2.70 4.45
N THR A 24 -7.05 1.40 4.59
CA THR A 24 -7.89 0.53 5.40
C THR A 24 -7.71 0.86 6.88
N LYS A 25 -8.83 1.03 7.59
CA LYS A 25 -8.81 1.31 9.03
C LYS A 25 -8.07 0.18 9.75
N ASN A 26 -7.27 0.52 10.76
CA ASN A 26 -6.45 -0.44 11.52
C ASN A 26 -5.18 -0.95 10.78
N VAL A 27 -4.90 -0.49 9.56
CA VAL A 27 -3.62 -0.75 8.87
C VAL A 27 -2.72 0.48 9.01
N GLY A 28 -1.77 0.41 9.94
CA GLY A 28 -0.70 1.39 10.08
C GLY A 28 0.52 1.07 9.20
N PRO A 29 1.56 1.92 9.18
CA PRO A 29 2.78 1.69 8.39
C PRO A 29 3.50 0.38 8.75
N ALA A 30 3.56 0.01 10.04
CA ALA A 30 4.13 -1.26 10.49
C ALA A 30 3.32 -2.47 9.99
N SER A 31 1.99 -2.44 10.17
CA SER A 31 1.09 -3.51 9.70
C SER A 31 1.10 -3.63 8.19
N PHE A 32 1.12 -2.50 7.47
CA PHE A 32 1.27 -2.48 6.02
C PHE A 32 2.55 -3.22 5.60
N ARG A 33 3.69 -2.91 6.22
CA ARG A 33 4.96 -3.60 5.96
C ARG A 33 4.89 -5.10 6.25
N ASP A 34 4.34 -5.48 7.40
CA ASP A 34 4.18 -6.88 7.78
C ASP A 34 3.34 -7.65 6.75
N LEU A 35 2.19 -7.08 6.35
CA LEU A 35 1.30 -7.66 5.35
C LEU A 35 2.00 -7.80 3.99
N ILE A 36 2.74 -6.79 3.53
CA ILE A 36 3.48 -6.87 2.26
C ILE A 36 4.59 -7.92 2.34
N ASN A 37 5.34 -7.99 3.45
CA ASN A 37 6.39 -9.00 3.62
C ASN A 37 5.83 -10.42 3.72
N ARG A 38 4.67 -10.59 4.37
CA ARG A 38 4.04 -11.89 4.60
C ARG A 38 3.30 -12.44 3.38
N PHE A 39 2.59 -11.58 2.66
CA PHE A 39 1.75 -11.97 1.51
C PHE A 39 2.37 -11.64 0.14
N GLY A 40 3.51 -10.94 0.13
CA GLY A 40 4.26 -10.56 -1.08
C GLY A 40 3.62 -9.45 -1.90
N SER A 41 2.31 -9.19 -1.77
CA SER A 41 1.62 -8.12 -2.50
C SER A 41 0.44 -7.54 -1.72
N ALA A 42 0.09 -6.28 -1.99
CA ALA A 42 -1.08 -5.64 -1.38
C ALA A 42 -2.39 -6.25 -1.86
N GLU A 43 -2.43 -6.78 -3.09
CA GLU A 43 -3.61 -7.44 -3.66
C GLU A 43 -3.94 -8.70 -2.84
N ALA A 44 -2.96 -9.58 -2.68
CA ALA A 44 -3.10 -10.78 -1.84
C ALA A 44 -3.38 -10.44 -0.37
N ALA A 45 -2.75 -9.39 0.17
CA ALA A 45 -3.01 -8.94 1.53
C ALA A 45 -4.46 -8.49 1.71
N LEU A 46 -5.04 -7.75 0.75
CA LEU A 46 -6.43 -7.29 0.80
C LEU A 46 -7.45 -8.43 0.74
N GLU A 47 -7.14 -9.51 0.01
CA GLU A 47 -8.00 -10.70 -0.08
C GLU A 47 -8.11 -11.41 1.27
N ILE A 48 -7.00 -11.52 2.00
CA ILE A 48 -6.91 -12.27 3.27
C ILE A 48 -7.14 -11.35 4.49
N LEU A 49 -7.08 -10.03 4.30
CA LEU A 49 -7.30 -9.02 5.35
C LEU A 49 -8.56 -9.25 6.19
N PRO A 50 -9.76 -9.50 5.63
CA PRO A 50 -10.95 -9.75 6.43
C PRO A 50 -10.81 -10.98 7.33
N GLU A 51 -10.21 -12.06 6.81
CA GLU A 51 -9.96 -13.29 7.59
C GLU A 51 -8.97 -13.05 8.73
N LEU A 52 -7.90 -12.29 8.46
CA LEU A 52 -6.92 -11.90 9.49
C LEU A 52 -7.53 -11.03 10.58
N MET A 53 -8.42 -10.10 10.23
CA MET A 53 -9.11 -9.27 11.21
C MET A 53 -9.98 -10.14 12.13
N ILE A 54 -10.74 -11.07 11.56
CA ILE A 54 -11.57 -12.00 12.35
C ILE A 54 -10.68 -12.88 13.24
N SER A 55 -9.63 -13.47 12.69
CA SER A 55 -8.70 -14.33 13.42
C SER A 55 -7.91 -13.59 14.50
N GLY A 56 -7.60 -12.31 14.28
CA GLY A 56 -6.93 -11.42 15.23
C GLY A 56 -7.84 -10.84 16.32
N GLY A 57 -9.09 -11.30 16.41
CA GLY A 57 -10.03 -10.86 17.44
C GLY A 57 -10.65 -9.49 17.19
N ALA A 58 -10.60 -8.99 15.95
CA ALA A 58 -11.28 -7.74 15.62
C ALA A 58 -12.80 -7.95 15.72
N ILE A 59 -13.43 -7.19 16.62
CA ILE A 59 -14.88 -7.21 16.84
C ILE A 59 -15.63 -6.69 15.60
N ARG A 60 -14.95 -5.92 14.73
CA ARG A 60 -15.53 -5.36 13.52
C ARG A 60 -14.52 -5.35 12.39
N ILE A 61 -14.92 -5.90 11.24
CA ILE A 61 -14.11 -5.84 10.01
C ILE A 61 -13.96 -4.37 9.62
N ALA A 62 -12.71 -3.94 9.41
CA ALA A 62 -12.44 -2.59 8.96
C ALA A 62 -13.05 -2.37 7.56
N ARG A 63 -13.57 -1.17 7.32
CA ARG A 63 -14.00 -0.79 5.97
C ARG A 63 -12.77 -0.76 5.06
N ILE A 64 -12.74 -1.69 4.10
CA ILE A 64 -11.77 -1.68 3.01
C ILE A 64 -12.30 -0.72 1.93
N PRO A 65 -11.51 0.26 1.46
CA PRO A 65 -11.92 1.15 0.38
C PRO A 65 -12.24 0.37 -0.90
N SER A 66 -13.24 0.82 -1.63
CA SER A 66 -13.55 0.27 -2.95
C SER A 66 -12.45 0.61 -3.95
N ILE A 67 -12.34 -0.16 -5.03
CA ILE A 67 -11.42 0.11 -6.14
C ILE A 67 -11.68 1.53 -6.69
N ALA A 68 -12.96 1.87 -6.95
CA ALA A 68 -13.35 3.19 -7.45
C ALA A 68 -12.98 4.35 -6.52
N GLU A 69 -13.05 4.18 -5.20
CA GLU A 69 -12.65 5.23 -4.24
C GLU A 69 -11.14 5.48 -4.31
N ALA A 70 -10.35 4.41 -4.42
CA ALA A 70 -8.91 4.52 -4.54
C ALA A 70 -8.48 5.06 -5.93
N GLU A 71 -9.21 4.73 -7.01
CA GLU A 71 -8.96 5.29 -8.34
C GLU A 71 -9.24 6.79 -8.36
N ALA A 72 -10.36 7.23 -7.78
CA ALA A 72 -10.68 8.64 -7.65
C ALA A 72 -9.59 9.40 -6.87
N GLU A 73 -9.08 8.82 -5.78
CA GLU A 73 -7.99 9.42 -5.02
C GLU A 73 -6.67 9.46 -5.80
N LEU A 74 -6.34 8.40 -6.55
CA LEU A 74 -5.16 8.37 -7.42
C LEU A 74 -5.25 9.45 -8.51
N GLU A 75 -6.42 9.62 -9.12
CA GLU A 75 -6.68 10.63 -10.13
C GLU A 75 -6.59 12.04 -9.55
N LEU A 76 -7.18 12.28 -8.37
CA LEU A 76 -7.11 13.57 -7.68
C LEU A 76 -5.68 13.93 -7.31
N ALA A 77 -4.90 12.98 -6.80
CA ALA A 77 -3.48 13.17 -6.51
C ALA A 77 -2.69 13.51 -7.79
N GLY A 78 -2.95 12.78 -8.88
CA GLY A 78 -2.35 13.06 -10.18
C GLY A 78 -2.69 14.45 -10.71
N LYS A 79 -3.95 14.89 -10.58
CA LYS A 79 -4.40 16.25 -10.93
C LYS A 79 -3.73 17.33 -10.08
N ALA A 80 -3.42 17.04 -8.82
CA ALA A 80 -2.66 17.91 -7.94
C ALA A 80 -1.13 17.88 -8.18
N GLY A 81 -0.66 17.09 -9.15
CA GLY A 81 0.77 16.91 -9.43
C GLY A 81 1.50 16.02 -8.42
N ALA A 82 0.77 15.36 -7.53
CA ALA A 82 1.34 14.41 -6.56
C ALA A 82 1.51 13.02 -7.18
N ARG A 83 2.56 12.32 -6.74
CA ARG A 83 2.86 10.95 -7.17
C ARG A 83 2.99 10.05 -5.95
N PHE A 84 2.28 8.93 -5.96
CA PHE A 84 2.46 7.89 -4.96
C PHE A 84 3.74 7.11 -5.25
N VAL A 85 4.64 7.11 -4.28
CA VAL A 85 5.91 6.39 -4.32
C VAL A 85 5.85 5.25 -3.31
N GLY A 86 6.02 4.02 -3.80
CA GLY A 86 6.03 2.83 -2.95
C GLY A 86 7.36 2.62 -2.23
N ILE A 87 7.31 1.96 -1.07
CA ILE A 87 8.49 1.42 -0.38
C ILE A 87 9.20 0.44 -1.32
N GLY A 88 10.41 0.82 -1.76
CA GLY A 88 11.21 0.04 -2.72
C GLY A 88 11.43 0.74 -4.06
N GLU A 89 10.69 1.81 -4.38
CA GLU A 89 11.03 2.68 -5.51
C GLU A 89 12.24 3.55 -5.18
N THR A 90 13.06 3.88 -6.19
CA THR A 90 14.28 4.70 -6.05
C THR A 90 14.00 6.10 -5.51
N ASP A 91 12.77 6.60 -5.72
CA ASP A 91 12.32 7.90 -5.26
C ASP A 91 11.95 7.89 -3.76
N TYR A 92 11.85 6.70 -3.13
CA TYR A 92 11.57 6.58 -1.70
C TYR A 92 12.87 6.80 -0.90
N PRO A 93 12.95 7.85 -0.06
CA PRO A 93 14.19 8.17 0.65
C PRO A 93 14.67 7.00 1.52
N PRO A 94 15.94 6.58 1.40
CA PRO A 94 16.46 5.44 2.15
C PRO A 94 16.44 5.69 3.68
N LEU A 95 16.47 6.95 4.11
CA LEU A 95 16.36 7.32 5.53
C LEU A 95 14.96 7.04 6.09
N LEU A 96 13.91 7.26 5.30
CA LEU A 96 12.54 6.91 5.68
C LEU A 96 12.30 5.40 5.69
N ARG A 97 13.14 4.63 4.97
CA ARG A 97 13.06 3.16 4.97
C ARG A 97 13.37 2.57 6.35
N ASN A 98 14.16 3.25 7.19
CA ASN A 98 14.57 2.71 8.50
C ASN A 98 13.79 3.28 9.69
N MET A 99 12.77 4.11 9.45
CA MET A 99 11.89 4.58 10.52
C MET A 99 10.82 3.51 10.78
N ASP A 100 10.75 3.04 12.03
CA ASP A 100 9.77 2.10 12.58
C ASP A 100 8.58 2.88 13.19
#